data_AF-A0A0Q8KQI2-F1
#
_entry.id   AF-A0A0Q8KQI2-F1
#
_cell.length_a   1.000
_cell.length_b   1.000
_cell.length_c   1.000
_cell.angle_alpha   90.00
_cell.angle_beta   90.00
_cell.angle_gamma   90.00
#
_symmetry.space_group_name_H-M   'P 1'
#
loop_
_entity.id
_entity.type
_entity.pdbx_description
1 polymer ?
#
loop_
_entity_poly.entity_id
_entity_poly.type
_entity_poly.pdbx_seq_one_letter_code
_entity_poly.pdbx_strand_id
1 'polypeptide(L)' 'MRPETVRENGIRPSEVAIEAPPATDAGLVFIGVVRTLWASRVVTPRQGSDDGTVCRIEIFDP' A
#
# COMPACT_ATOMS: atom_id res chain seq x y z
N MET A 1 14.94 -17.52 -15.01
CA MET A 1 14.56 -16.68 -13.87
C MET A 1 13.05 -16.80 -13.71
N ARG A 2 12.55 -17.45 -12.66
CA ARG A 2 11.10 -17.60 -12.46
C ARG A 2 10.57 -16.26 -11.91
N PRO A 3 9.50 -15.68 -12.46
CA PRO A 3 8.90 -14.51 -11.86
C PRO A 3 8.31 -14.94 -10.52
N GLU A 4 8.85 -14.41 -9.43
CA GLU A 4 8.23 -14.61 -8.13
C GLU A 4 6.87 -13.90 -8.17
N THR A 5 5.80 -14.68 -8.12
CA THR A 5 4.42 -14.18 -8.11
C THR A 5 4.24 -13.19 -6.97
N VAL A 6 3.60 -12.05 -7.24
CA VAL A 6 3.27 -11.05 -6.22
C VAL A 6 2.46 -11.76 -5.12
N ARG A 7 3.03 -11.82 -3.91
CA ARG A 7 2.41 -12.47 -2.75
C ARG A 7 1.52 -11.47 -2.02
N GLU A 8 0.36 -11.93 -1.58
CA GLU A 8 -0.55 -11.10 -0.80
C GLU A 8 0.00 -10.82 0.60
N ASN A 9 0.64 -11.81 1.25
CA ASN A 9 1.22 -11.72 2.59
C ASN A 9 2.51 -12.57 2.73
N GLY A 10 3.25 -12.36 3.81
CA GLY A 10 4.40 -13.18 4.24
C GLY A 10 5.78 -12.65 3.84
N ILE A 11 6.82 -13.12 4.54
CA ILE A 11 8.22 -12.83 4.25
C ILE A 11 8.79 -13.80 3.21
N ARG A 12 9.70 -13.32 2.36
CA ARG A 12 10.38 -14.12 1.33
C ARG A 12 11.56 -14.89 1.92
N PRO A 13 12.09 -15.90 1.21
CA PRO A 13 13.39 -16.47 1.55
C PRO A 13 14.43 -15.36 1.70
N SER A 14 15.20 -15.42 2.78
CA SER A 14 16.23 -14.44 3.14
C SER A 14 15.74 -13.05 3.58
N GLU A 15 14.42 -12.81 3.73
CA GLU A 15 13.91 -11.66 4.47
C GLU A 15 13.92 -11.95 5.98
N VAL A 16 14.19 -10.92 6.79
CA VAL A 16 14.22 -11.00 8.26
C VAL A 16 13.29 -9.94 8.83
N ALA A 17 12.32 -10.37 9.65
CA ALA A 17 11.44 -9.47 10.38
C ALA A 17 12.06 -9.10 11.74
N ILE A 18 11.81 -7.87 12.20
CA ILE A 18 12.09 -7.42 13.56
C ILE A 18 10.80 -7.00 14.24
N GLU A 19 10.80 -6.98 15.57
CA GLU A 19 9.72 -6.36 16.33
C GLU A 19 9.82 -4.83 16.21
N ALA A 20 8.76 -4.19 15.74
CA ALA A 20 8.73 -2.74 15.59
C ALA A 20 8.66 -2.08 16.98
N PRO A 21 9.43 -1.00 17.22
CA PRO A 21 9.32 -0.24 18.46
C PRO A 21 7.97 0.50 18.52
N PRO A 22 7.49 0.87 19.73
CA PRO A 22 6.30 1.71 19.88
C PRO A 22 6.44 3.05 19.12
N ALA A 23 5.43 3.42 18.34
CA ALA A 23 5.40 4.68 17.58
C ALA A 23 5.17 5.88 18.52
N THR A 24 6.26 6.43 19.06
CA THR A 24 6.22 7.46 20.13
C THR A 24 6.71 8.84 19.68
N ASP A 25 7.39 8.93 18.54
CA ASP A 25 8.01 10.18 18.06
C ASP A 25 7.01 11.17 17.44
N ALA A 26 5.92 10.67 16.85
CA ALA A 26 4.88 11.48 16.21
C ALA A 26 3.56 10.72 16.05
N GLY A 27 2.47 11.47 15.91
CA GLY A 27 1.15 10.95 15.53
C GLY A 27 0.77 11.32 14.11
N LEU A 28 0.00 10.44 13.44
CA LEU A 28 -0.59 10.70 12.12
C LEU A 28 -2.11 10.70 12.23
N VAL A 29 -2.75 11.61 11.51
CA VAL A 29 -4.20 11.63 11.30
C VAL A 29 -4.48 11.39 9.83
N PHE A 30 -5.38 10.46 9.53
CA PHE A 30 -5.87 10.30 8.17
C PHE A 30 -6.83 11.44 7.85
N ILE A 31 -6.45 12.29 6.89
CA ILE A 31 -7.22 13.45 6.45
C ILE A 31 -8.26 13.11 5.36
N GLY A 32 -8.41 11.83 5.03
CA GLY A 32 -9.22 11.42 3.90
C GLY A 32 -9.06 9.95 3.53
N VAL A 33 -9.61 9.60 2.37
CA VAL A 33 -9.58 8.25 1.80
C VAL A 33 -9.34 8.30 0.29
N VAL A 34 -8.63 7.30 -0.24
CA VAL A 34 -8.45 7.12 -1.69
C VAL A 34 -9.40 6.02 -2.16
N ARG A 35 -10.25 6.33 -3.13
CA ARG A 35 -11.12 5.38 -3.83
C ARG A 35 -10.46 4.96 -5.14
N THR A 36 -10.24 3.67 -5.27
CA THR A 36 -9.65 3.03 -6.46
C THR A 36 -10.44 1.77 -6.83
N LEU A 37 -10.22 1.27 -8.04
CA LEU A 37 -10.77 0.01 -8.54
C LEU A 37 -9.94 -1.22 -8.12
N TRP A 38 -8.77 -1.04 -7.51
CA TRP A 38 -7.92 -2.15 -7.07
C TRP A 38 -8.29 -2.62 -5.67
N ALA A 39 -9.01 -3.74 -5.59
CA ALA A 39 -9.46 -4.32 -4.32
C ALA A 39 -8.38 -5.13 -3.58
N SER A 40 -7.22 -5.40 -4.19
CA SER A 40 -6.12 -6.13 -3.57
C SER A 40 -4.76 -5.67 -4.06
N ARG A 41 -3.73 -5.88 -3.23
CA ARG A 41 -2.35 -5.50 -3.55
C ARG A 41 -1.77 -6.21 -4.77
N VAL A 42 -2.28 -7.40 -5.09
CA VAL A 42 -1.81 -8.21 -6.22
C VAL A 42 -2.26 -7.61 -7.56
N VAL A 43 -3.42 -6.94 -7.59
CA VAL A 43 -3.97 -6.34 -8.82
C VAL A 43 -3.64 -4.85 -8.98
N THR A 44 -3.12 -4.22 -7.93
CA THR A 44 -2.67 -2.82 -7.97
C THR A 44 -1.43 -2.69 -8.86
N PRO A 45 -1.37 -1.70 -9.77
CA PRO A 45 -0.19 -1.47 -10.59
C PRO A 45 1.02 -1.11 -9.72
N ARG A 46 2.21 -1.54 -10.16
CA ARG A 46 3.47 -1.27 -9.42
C ARG A 46 3.75 0.22 -9.27
N GLN A 47 3.38 1.03 -10.26
CA GLN A 47 3.55 2.48 -10.31
C GLN A 47 2.30 3.09 -10.95
N GLY A 48 1.94 4.31 -10.53
CA GLY A 48 0.90 5.09 -11.19
C GLY A 48 1.28 5.44 -12.63
N SER A 49 0.28 5.75 -13.44
CA SER A 49 0.47 6.16 -14.83
C SER A 49 -0.50 7.30 -15.17
N ASP A 50 -0.08 8.22 -16.02
CA ASP A 50 -0.89 9.35 -16.47
C ASP A 50 -2.07 8.90 -17.33
N ASP A 51 -1.93 7.75 -18.00
CA ASP A 51 -2.98 7.06 -18.76
C ASP A 51 -3.70 5.96 -17.94
N GLY A 52 -3.51 5.97 -16.62
CA GLY A 52 -4.10 4.99 -15.70
C GLY A 52 -5.60 5.17 -15.46
N THR A 53 -6.18 4.23 -14.70
CA THR A 53 -7.59 4.32 -14.31
C THR A 53 -7.82 5.48 -13.33
N VAL A 54 -8.93 6.20 -13.52
CA VAL A 54 -9.34 7.30 -12.63
C VAL A 54 -9.53 6.81 -11.20
N CYS A 55 -8.90 7.50 -10.26
CA CYS A 55 -9.09 7.35 -8.82
C CYS A 55 -9.72 8.62 -8.25
N ARG A 56 -10.29 8.55 -7.04
CA ARG A 56 -10.86 9.71 -6.33
C ARG A 56 -10.24 9.85 -4.95
N ILE A 57 -9.80 11.06 -4.62
CA ILE A 57 -9.32 11.43 -3.29
C ILE A 57 -10.48 12.13 -2.57
N GLU A 58 -10.98 11.53 -1.49
CA GLU A 58 -11.98 12.12 -0.60
C GLU A 58 -11.26 12.74 0.60
N ILE A 59 -11.47 14.02 0.88
CA ILE A 59 -10.89 14.71 2.04
C ILE A 59 -11.97 14.83 3.12
N PHE A 60 -11.63 14.56 4.37
CA PHE A 60 -12.53 14.71 5.51
C PHE A 60 -12.65 16.19 5.93
N ASP A 61 -13.74 16.53 6.61
CA ASP A 61 -13.89 17.87 7.19
C ASP A 61 -12.85 18.10 8.31
N PRO A 62 -12.37 19.35 8.50
CA PRO A 62 -11.33 19.68 9.47
C PRO A 62 -11.69 19.45 10.94
#